data_AF-A0A7S1MXY9-F1
#
_entry.id   AF-A0A7S1MXY9-F1
#
_cell.length_a   1.000
_cell.length_b   1.000
_cell.length_c   1.000
_cell.angle_alpha   90.00
_cell.angle_beta   90.00
_cell.angle_gamma   90.00
#
_symmetry.space_group_name_H-M   'P 1'
#
loop_
_entity.id
_entity.type
_entity.pdbx_description
1 polymer ?
#
loop_
_entity_poly.entity_id
_entity_poly.type
_entity_poly.pdbx_seq_one_letter_code
_entity_poly.pdbx_strand_id
1 'polypeptide(L)'
;EVSKGEYDEGVRAGKYTCQTSFPGFFTSYLDDFSALPPTANKRPLVLSPFLNPGDARFLLVWGATPSDLELRLEVPLPQYVKHGSMCVVRYTNTHCTAHSKHGKGKAKLEYSATKGYGPETVSVRGWVPGKYVLRVKHFAGAHEPGGLDKKTNHDPALLNSGAEVQTYMSMGAKRYHIGSHGYTAGVDWMVIRIDGTTQEVELCTPEICPPPGKWD
;
A
#
# COMPACT_ATOMS: atom_id res chain seq x y z
N GLU A 1 -9.99 21.24 11.22
CA GLU A 1 -8.53 21.02 11.36
C GLU A 1 -8.28 19.52 11.43
N VAL A 2 -7.35 18.98 10.63
CA VAL A 2 -6.90 17.59 10.78
C VAL A 2 -5.92 17.60 11.95
N SER A 3 -6.37 17.18 13.13
CA SER A 3 -5.48 17.03 14.28
C SER A 3 -4.42 15.98 13.94
N LYS A 4 -3.18 16.19 14.39
CA LYS A 4 -2.03 15.33 14.08
C LYS A 4 -2.09 13.91 14.69
N GLY A 5 -3.28 13.41 15.07
CA GLY A 5 -3.54 11.99 15.30
C GLY A 5 -2.72 11.27 16.38
N GLU A 6 -1.99 11.99 17.23
CA GLU A 6 -1.20 11.40 18.31
C GLU A 6 -2.04 11.30 19.60
N TYR A 7 -2.04 10.12 20.23
CA TYR A 7 -2.64 9.87 21.54
C TYR A 7 -1.63 9.14 22.43
N ASP A 8 -1.64 9.44 23.73
CA ASP A 8 -0.78 8.81 24.74
C ASP A 8 -1.66 8.41 25.93
N GLU A 9 -1.73 7.11 26.21
CA GLU A 9 -2.51 6.55 27.30
C GLU A 9 -1.72 5.43 27.99
N GLY A 10 -1.63 5.51 29.31
CA GLY A 10 -0.88 4.54 30.12
C GLY A 10 -1.63 3.23 30.23
N VAL A 11 -1.21 2.21 29.47
CA VAL A 11 -1.73 0.85 29.58
C VAL A 11 -0.76 -0.06 30.37
N ARG A 12 -1.29 -1.11 30.98
CA ARG A 12 -0.46 -2.11 31.67
C ARG A 12 0.49 -2.78 30.67
N ALA A 13 1.63 -3.28 31.15
CA ALA A 13 2.50 -4.12 30.37
C ALA A 13 1.75 -5.37 29.85
N GLY A 14 1.77 -5.59 28.54
CA GLY A 14 1.08 -6.70 27.88
C GLY A 14 1.05 -6.60 26.35
N LYS A 15 0.44 -7.60 25.72
CA LYS A 15 0.07 -7.58 24.29
C LYS A 15 -1.40 -7.21 24.16
N TYR A 16 -1.70 -6.36 23.18
CA TYR A 16 -3.02 -5.79 22.96
C TYR A 16 -3.37 -5.84 21.47
N THR A 17 -4.68 -5.88 21.19
CA THR A 17 -5.23 -5.39 19.92
C THR A 17 -5.84 -4.03 20.19
N CYS A 18 -5.33 -2.99 19.55
CA CYS A 18 -5.91 -1.66 19.64
C CYS A 18 -6.99 -1.51 18.58
N GLN A 19 -8.22 -1.22 18.98
CA GLN A 19 -9.30 -0.85 18.07
C GLN A 19 -9.47 0.66 18.10
N THR A 20 -9.49 1.31 16.94
CA THR A 20 -9.82 2.74 16.87
C THR A 20 -10.97 3.00 15.90
N SER A 21 -11.93 3.79 16.35
CA SER A 21 -13.09 4.20 15.58
C SER A 21 -13.29 5.71 15.66
N PHE A 22 -13.59 6.35 14.53
CA PHE A 22 -13.98 7.75 14.47
C PHE A 22 -15.21 7.89 13.56
N PRO A 23 -16.24 8.67 13.93
CA PRO A 23 -17.45 8.81 13.12
C PRO A 23 -17.14 9.20 11.66
N GLY A 24 -17.69 8.45 10.71
CA GLY A 24 -17.45 8.65 9.28
C GLY A 24 -16.21 7.95 8.71
N PHE A 25 -15.49 7.17 9.53
CA PHE A 25 -14.31 6.42 9.13
C PHE A 25 -14.49 4.93 9.39
N PHE A 26 -13.78 4.11 8.62
CA PHE A 26 -13.66 2.69 8.91
C PHE A 26 -12.94 2.48 10.24
N THR A 27 -13.39 1.48 11.00
CA THR A 27 -12.70 1.05 12.21
C THR A 27 -11.37 0.42 11.82
N SER A 28 -10.29 0.83 12.49
CA SER A 28 -8.96 0.28 12.31
C SER A 28 -8.60 -0.60 13.50
N TYR A 29 -7.85 -1.66 13.21
CA TYR A 29 -7.34 -2.60 14.20
C TYR A 29 -5.81 -2.64 14.06
N LEU A 30 -5.12 -2.43 15.17
CA LEU A 30 -3.68 -2.65 15.29
C LEU A 30 -3.49 -3.88 16.17
N ASP A 31 -3.13 -5.00 15.55
CA ASP A 31 -2.82 -6.24 16.27
C ASP A 31 -1.39 -6.22 16.80
N ASP A 32 -1.11 -7.13 17.74
CA ASP A 32 0.23 -7.35 18.31
C ASP A 32 0.89 -6.08 18.89
N PHE A 33 0.08 -5.15 19.40
CA PHE A 33 0.60 -3.99 20.11
C PHE A 33 1.21 -4.42 21.45
N SER A 34 2.52 -4.30 21.56
CA SER A 34 3.26 -4.59 22.79
C SER A 34 3.50 -3.32 23.58
N ALA A 35 2.94 -3.26 24.79
CA ALA A 35 3.18 -2.21 25.77
C ALA A 35 4.24 -2.62 26.81
N LEU A 36 5.30 -3.32 26.37
CA LEU A 36 6.37 -3.79 27.25
C LEU A 36 7.55 -2.79 27.26
N PRO A 37 8.08 -2.37 28.42
CA PRO A 37 9.32 -1.60 28.49
C PRO A 37 10.51 -2.36 27.88
N PRO A 38 11.51 -1.68 27.27
CA PRO A 38 11.63 -0.21 27.13
C PRO A 38 10.89 0.34 25.91
N THR A 39 10.27 -0.51 25.10
CA THR A 39 9.65 -0.19 23.82
C THR A 39 8.15 0.03 23.98
N ALA A 40 7.77 1.16 24.58
CA ALA A 40 6.45 1.73 24.30
C ALA A 40 6.41 2.09 22.81
N ASN A 41 5.82 1.22 21.99
CA ASN A 41 5.82 1.37 20.54
C ASN A 41 4.89 2.52 20.16
N LYS A 42 5.44 3.66 19.74
CA LYS A 42 4.65 4.67 19.04
C LYS A 42 4.42 4.20 17.62
N ARG A 43 3.18 3.85 17.30
CA ARG A 43 2.76 3.49 15.93
C ARG A 43 1.79 4.55 15.44
N PRO A 44 2.00 5.14 14.24
CA PRO A 44 1.00 6.05 13.68
C PRO A 44 -0.28 5.26 13.45
N LEU A 45 -1.39 5.81 13.91
CA LEU A 45 -2.71 5.31 13.57
C LEU A 45 -3.22 6.05 12.34
N VAL A 46 -3.64 5.31 11.32
CA VAL A 46 -4.21 5.90 10.12
C VAL A 46 -5.62 5.35 9.91
N LEU A 47 -6.57 6.26 9.70
CA LEU A 47 -7.98 5.93 9.46
C LEU A 47 -8.37 6.35 8.04
N SER A 48 -9.21 5.55 7.39
CA SER A 48 -9.83 5.91 6.11
C SER A 48 -11.27 6.38 6.32
N PRO A 49 -11.68 7.54 5.79
CA PRO A 49 -13.09 7.88 5.64
C PRO A 49 -13.86 6.81 4.87
N PHE A 50 -15.17 6.73 5.08
CA PHE A 50 -16.04 5.93 4.22
C PHE A 50 -15.93 6.37 2.76
N LEU A 51 -15.97 5.39 1.87
CA LEU A 51 -15.85 5.60 0.43
C LEU A 51 -17.23 5.62 -0.21
N ASN A 52 -17.34 6.26 -1.39
CA ASN A 52 -18.54 6.09 -2.20
C ASN A 52 -18.68 4.62 -2.63
N PRO A 53 -19.91 4.13 -2.85
CA PRO A 53 -20.12 2.78 -3.35
C PRO A 53 -19.31 2.52 -4.64
N GLY A 54 -18.48 1.49 -4.62
CA GLY A 54 -17.66 1.07 -5.77
C GLY A 54 -16.30 1.78 -5.88
N ASP A 55 -16.00 2.77 -5.04
CA ASP A 55 -14.65 3.33 -4.92
C ASP A 55 -13.77 2.43 -4.05
N ALA A 56 -12.45 2.57 -4.21
CA ALA A 56 -11.47 1.89 -3.37
C ALA A 56 -10.37 2.83 -2.89
N ARG A 57 -9.75 2.47 -1.76
CA ARG A 57 -8.56 3.13 -1.22
C ARG A 57 -7.55 2.09 -0.76
N PHE A 58 -6.30 2.35 -1.09
CA PHE A 58 -5.14 1.57 -0.68
C PHE A 58 -4.24 2.46 0.15
N LEU A 59 -3.82 1.95 1.29
CA LEU A 59 -3.07 2.69 2.29
C LEU A 59 -1.84 1.89 2.67
N LEU A 60 -0.68 2.53 2.61
CA LEU A 60 0.60 1.95 3.00
C LEU A 60 1.12 2.67 4.25
N VAL A 61 1.54 1.91 5.25
CA VAL A 61 2.34 2.37 6.39
C VAL A 61 3.55 1.45 6.57
N TRP A 62 4.62 1.95 7.17
CA TRP A 62 5.83 1.17 7.44
C TRP A 62 6.58 1.68 8.67
N GLY A 63 7.63 0.98 9.06
CA GLY A 63 8.54 1.36 10.13
C GLY A 63 9.49 2.50 9.74
N ALA A 64 10.37 2.91 10.64
CA ALA A 64 11.31 4.01 10.38
C ALA A 64 12.39 3.70 9.34
N THR A 65 12.61 2.42 9.02
CA THR A 65 13.62 1.95 8.08
C THR A 65 12.99 0.87 7.19
N PRO A 66 13.09 0.98 5.85
CA PRO A 66 13.73 2.06 5.12
C PRO A 66 12.94 3.37 5.25
N SER A 67 13.63 4.47 4.98
CA SER A 67 13.05 5.80 5.17
C SER A 67 11.91 6.11 4.20
N ASP A 68 11.91 5.50 3.01
CA ASP A 68 11.02 5.83 1.91
C ASP A 68 10.50 4.56 1.18
N LEU A 69 9.23 4.24 1.41
CA LEU A 69 8.48 3.25 0.65
C LEU A 69 7.39 3.93 -0.18
N GLU A 70 7.29 3.52 -1.43
CA GLU A 70 6.35 4.07 -2.40
C GLU A 70 5.26 3.04 -2.74
N LEU A 71 4.00 3.40 -2.50
CA LEU A 71 2.82 2.66 -2.94
C LEU A 71 2.61 2.91 -4.44
N ARG A 72 2.61 1.82 -5.21
CA ARG A 72 2.41 1.86 -6.67
C ARG A 72 1.20 1.04 -7.05
N LEU A 73 0.34 1.63 -7.87
CA LEU A 73 -0.82 0.95 -8.45
C LEU A 73 -0.72 0.97 -9.96
N GLU A 74 -0.57 -0.21 -10.54
CA GLU A 74 -0.66 -0.42 -11.98
C GLU A 74 -2.14 -0.48 -12.37
N VAL A 75 -2.52 0.34 -13.34
CA VAL A 75 -3.90 0.51 -13.81
C VAL A 75 -4.00 -0.05 -15.23
N PRO A 76 -5.06 -0.82 -15.55
CA PRO A 76 -5.26 -1.31 -16.90
C PRO A 76 -5.41 -0.14 -17.87
N LEU A 77 -4.64 -0.16 -18.96
CA LEU A 77 -4.87 0.75 -20.08
C LEU A 77 -5.91 0.16 -21.05
N PRO A 78 -6.70 1.00 -21.74
CA PRO A 78 -7.56 0.55 -22.82
C PRO A 78 -6.77 -0.23 -23.87
N GLN A 79 -7.38 -1.26 -24.44
CA GLN A 79 -6.76 -2.15 -25.45
C GLN A 79 -6.24 -1.43 -26.71
N TYR A 80 -6.62 -0.16 -26.92
CA TYR A 80 -6.21 0.66 -28.07
C TYR A 80 -4.97 1.52 -27.81
N VAL A 81 -4.47 1.57 -26.57
CA VAL A 81 -3.16 2.15 -26.26
C VAL A 81 -2.11 1.09 -26.61
N LYS A 82 -1.03 1.49 -27.31
CA LYS A 82 0.02 0.56 -27.78
C LYS A 82 0.38 -0.49 -26.72
N HIS A 83 0.36 -1.76 -27.13
CA HIS A 83 0.80 -2.90 -26.34
C HIS A 83 2.09 -2.57 -25.56
N GLY A 84 2.03 -2.70 -24.24
CA GLY A 84 3.18 -2.51 -23.35
C GLY A 84 3.23 -1.19 -22.57
N SER A 85 2.31 -0.25 -22.80
CA SER A 85 2.15 0.88 -21.89
C SER A 85 1.21 0.49 -20.74
N MET A 86 1.66 0.63 -19.50
CA MET A 86 0.83 0.57 -18.30
C MET A 86 0.89 1.94 -17.62
N CYS A 87 -0.24 2.43 -17.12
CA CYS A 87 -0.21 3.61 -16.26
C CYS A 87 0.01 3.15 -14.83
N VAL A 88 1.08 3.64 -14.20
CA VAL A 88 1.38 3.34 -12.80
C VAL A 88 1.17 4.61 -11.99
N VAL A 89 0.21 4.59 -11.06
CA VAL A 89 0.07 5.64 -10.05
C VAL A 89 1.21 5.50 -9.07
N ARG A 90 1.98 6.56 -8.88
CA ARG A 90 3.17 6.64 -8.01
C ARG A 90 3.51 8.10 -7.72
N TYR A 91 4.52 8.38 -6.90
CA TYR A 91 4.92 9.75 -6.55
C TYR A 91 5.18 10.64 -7.77
N THR A 92 5.89 10.10 -8.77
CA THR A 92 6.20 10.82 -10.02
C THR A 92 5.05 10.84 -11.05
N ASN A 93 4.03 10.01 -10.86
CA ASN A 93 2.84 9.98 -11.71
C ASN A 93 1.59 9.82 -10.84
N THR A 94 1.10 10.93 -10.31
CA THR A 94 0.11 10.94 -9.23
C THR A 94 -1.31 10.61 -9.69
N HIS A 95 -1.54 10.40 -10.98
CA HIS A 95 -2.85 10.08 -11.51
C HIS A 95 -2.75 9.19 -12.75
N CYS A 96 -3.69 8.26 -12.83
CA CYS A 96 -3.93 7.44 -14.00
C CYS A 96 -5.41 7.54 -14.34
N THR A 97 -5.70 7.73 -15.62
CA THR A 97 -7.07 7.61 -16.13
C THR A 97 -7.07 6.55 -17.21
N ALA A 98 -7.67 5.40 -16.94
CA ALA A 98 -8.06 4.51 -18.01
C ALA A 98 -9.16 5.25 -18.79
N HIS A 99 -8.92 5.62 -20.04
CA HIS A 99 -9.87 6.37 -20.87
C HIS A 99 -11.20 5.60 -21.01
N SER A 100 -12.12 5.79 -20.07
CA SER A 100 -13.50 5.34 -20.18
C SER A 100 -14.35 6.54 -20.57
N LYS A 101 -15.33 6.31 -21.45
CA LYS A 101 -16.23 7.34 -22.02
C LYS A 101 -17.10 8.07 -20.96
N HIS A 102 -17.00 7.71 -19.68
CA HIS A 102 -17.87 8.19 -18.60
C HIS A 102 -17.14 8.60 -17.32
N GLY A 103 -15.83 8.91 -17.39
CA GLY A 103 -15.08 9.39 -16.22
C GLY A 103 -14.77 8.35 -15.15
N LYS A 104 -15.00 7.06 -15.43
CA LYS A 104 -14.54 5.90 -14.64
C LYS A 104 -13.08 5.57 -14.97
N GLY A 105 -12.44 4.75 -14.14
CA GLY A 105 -11.06 4.29 -14.33
C GLY A 105 -10.02 5.30 -13.85
N LYS A 106 -10.40 6.17 -12.90
CA LYS A 106 -9.51 7.18 -12.34
C LYS A 106 -8.83 6.60 -11.10
N ALA A 107 -7.51 6.53 -11.12
CA ALA A 107 -6.72 6.24 -9.94
C ALA A 107 -5.83 7.44 -9.61
N LYS A 108 -5.66 7.74 -8.33
CA LYS A 108 -4.95 8.95 -7.89
C LYS A 108 -4.19 8.69 -6.59
N LEU A 109 -2.97 9.20 -6.51
CA LEU A 109 -2.22 9.33 -5.26
C LEU A 109 -2.82 10.51 -4.48
N GLU A 110 -3.49 10.21 -3.36
CA GLU A 110 -4.17 11.21 -2.54
C GLU A 110 -3.22 11.85 -1.53
N TYR A 111 -2.31 11.06 -0.99
CA TYR A 111 -1.30 11.49 -0.03
C TYR A 111 -0.05 10.65 -0.19
N SER A 112 1.12 11.28 -0.12
CA SER A 112 2.42 10.62 -0.19
C SER A 112 3.33 11.25 0.86
N ALA A 113 3.82 10.42 1.77
CA ALA A 113 4.86 10.78 2.72
C ALA A 113 6.17 10.18 2.22
N THR A 114 7.13 11.03 1.87
CA THR A 114 8.43 10.60 1.31
C THR A 114 9.46 10.22 2.38
N LYS A 115 9.08 10.23 3.66
CA LYS A 115 9.96 9.94 4.81
C LYS A 115 9.17 9.37 5.99
N GLY A 116 9.80 8.47 6.75
CA GLY A 116 9.33 8.08 8.08
C GLY A 116 8.42 6.86 8.04
N TYR A 117 7.24 6.94 8.67
CA TYR A 117 6.33 5.80 8.88
C TYR A 117 5.17 5.74 7.86
N GLY A 118 5.28 6.47 6.75
CA GLY A 118 4.14 6.80 5.88
C GLY A 118 3.17 7.80 6.53
N PRO A 119 1.89 7.83 6.11
CA PRO A 119 1.27 6.93 5.14
C PRO A 119 1.50 7.35 3.68
N GLU A 120 1.35 6.40 2.76
CA GLU A 120 0.99 6.68 1.37
C GLU A 120 -0.41 6.18 1.06
N THR A 121 -1.17 6.87 0.21
CA THR A 121 -2.55 6.52 -0.07
C THR A 121 -2.90 6.72 -1.54
N VAL A 122 -3.41 5.66 -2.17
CA VAL A 122 -3.95 5.67 -3.53
C VAL A 122 -5.45 5.41 -3.51
N SER A 123 -6.24 6.15 -4.28
CA SER A 123 -7.66 5.90 -4.49
C SER A 123 -7.94 5.41 -5.91
N VAL A 124 -8.99 4.61 -6.07
CA VAL A 124 -9.57 4.24 -7.37
C VAL A 124 -11.04 4.64 -7.36
N ARG A 125 -11.46 5.38 -8.40
CA ARG A 125 -12.83 5.80 -8.62
C ARG A 125 -13.37 5.21 -9.91
N GLY A 126 -14.32 4.31 -9.75
CA GLY A 126 -14.91 3.52 -10.83
C GLY A 126 -13.90 2.55 -11.45
N TRP A 127 -14.12 1.27 -11.25
CA TRP A 127 -13.31 0.23 -11.88
C TRP A 127 -13.56 0.14 -13.38
N VAL A 128 -12.53 -0.24 -14.14
CA VAL A 128 -12.67 -0.65 -15.54
C VAL A 128 -12.14 -2.07 -15.72
N PRO A 129 -12.64 -2.84 -16.69
CA PRO A 129 -12.14 -4.18 -16.95
C PRO A 129 -10.63 -4.21 -17.17
N GLY A 130 -9.97 -5.21 -16.60
CA GLY A 130 -8.53 -5.41 -16.70
C GLY A 130 -7.88 -5.65 -15.35
N LYS A 131 -6.56 -5.81 -15.37
CA LYS A 131 -5.76 -6.16 -14.20
C LYS A 131 -5.21 -4.92 -13.52
N TYR A 132 -5.47 -4.79 -12.23
CA TYR A 132 -4.78 -3.86 -11.34
C TYR A 132 -3.76 -4.61 -10.50
N VAL A 133 -2.56 -4.04 -10.33
CA VAL A 133 -1.51 -4.62 -9.47
C VAL A 133 -1.08 -3.59 -8.45
N LEU A 134 -1.18 -3.97 -7.18
CA LEU A 134 -0.71 -3.16 -6.07
C LEU A 134 0.65 -3.69 -5.61
N ARG A 135 1.65 -2.81 -5.59
CA ARG A 135 3.00 -3.11 -5.10
C ARG A 135 3.56 -1.97 -4.27
N VAL A 136 4.55 -2.29 -3.44
CA VAL A 136 5.31 -1.34 -2.65
C VAL A 136 6.75 -1.38 -3.10
N LYS A 137 7.34 -0.22 -3.42
CA LYS A 137 8.74 -0.12 -3.83
C LYS A 137 9.56 0.56 -2.75
N HIS A 138 10.69 -0.03 -2.39
CA HIS A 138 11.75 0.68 -1.67
C HIS A 138 12.43 1.65 -2.64
N PHE A 139 12.16 2.95 -2.49
CA PHE A 139 12.55 3.96 -3.49
C PHE A 139 14.07 4.12 -3.59
N ALA A 140 14.75 4.24 -2.44
CA ALA A 140 16.20 4.33 -2.38
C ALA A 140 16.89 2.99 -2.72
N GLY A 141 16.28 1.86 -2.37
CA GLY A 141 16.76 0.54 -2.73
C GLY A 141 18.20 0.32 -2.29
N ALA A 142 19.10 0.00 -3.24
CA ALA A 142 20.52 -0.23 -2.97
C ALA A 142 21.29 1.00 -2.46
N HIS A 143 20.70 2.20 -2.48
CA HIS A 143 21.33 3.43 -2.02
C HIS A 143 21.10 3.71 -0.52
N GLU A 144 20.26 2.92 0.17
CA GLU A 144 20.05 3.01 1.61
C GLU A 144 20.81 1.89 2.36
N PRO A 145 21.37 2.14 3.56
CA PRO A 145 22.01 1.10 4.36
C PRO A 145 21.07 -0.09 4.62
N GLY A 146 21.54 -1.30 4.33
CA GLY A 146 20.73 -2.51 4.47
C GLY A 146 19.70 -2.74 3.37
N GLY A 147 19.63 -1.86 2.37
CA GLY A 147 18.78 -2.02 1.18
C GLY A 147 19.25 -3.12 0.23
N LEU A 148 18.77 -3.09 -1.02
CA LEU A 148 19.01 -4.13 -2.03
C LEU A 148 20.48 -4.56 -2.15
N ASP A 149 20.73 -5.84 -1.87
CA ASP A 149 21.94 -6.53 -2.29
C ASP A 149 21.83 -6.92 -3.77
N LYS A 150 22.61 -6.25 -4.62
CA LYS A 150 22.63 -6.47 -6.07
C LYS A 150 23.11 -7.85 -6.49
N LYS A 151 23.86 -8.58 -5.63
CA LYS A 151 24.35 -9.93 -5.94
C LYS A 151 23.26 -10.97 -5.77
N THR A 152 22.47 -10.84 -4.71
CA THR A 152 21.40 -11.78 -4.36
C THR A 152 20.02 -11.34 -4.86
N ASN A 153 19.90 -10.08 -5.32
CA ASN A 153 18.65 -9.43 -5.71
C ASN A 153 17.59 -9.46 -4.59
N HIS A 154 18.07 -9.35 -3.34
CA HIS A 154 17.25 -9.38 -2.14
C HIS A 154 17.42 -8.06 -1.38
N ASP A 155 16.32 -7.50 -0.87
CA ASP A 155 16.30 -6.23 -0.12
C ASP A 155 15.89 -6.48 1.35
N PRO A 156 16.87 -6.67 2.25
CA PRO A 156 16.60 -6.91 3.67
C PRO A 156 15.89 -5.74 4.35
N ALA A 157 16.20 -4.49 4.00
CA ALA A 157 15.54 -3.33 4.57
C ALA A 157 14.05 -3.33 4.24
N LEU A 158 13.70 -3.60 2.97
CA LEU A 158 12.31 -3.76 2.57
C LEU A 158 11.62 -4.88 3.37
N LEU A 159 12.20 -6.09 3.44
CA LEU A 159 11.60 -7.21 4.16
C LEU A 159 11.39 -6.94 5.66
N ASN A 160 12.32 -6.20 6.29
CA ASN A 160 12.26 -5.86 7.72
C ASN A 160 11.54 -4.53 8.01
N SER A 161 10.97 -3.89 6.99
CA SER A 161 10.32 -2.59 7.12
C SER A 161 9.08 -2.60 8.01
N GLY A 162 8.49 -3.77 8.25
CA GLY A 162 7.17 -3.88 8.86
C GLY A 162 6.07 -3.22 8.02
N ALA A 163 6.29 -3.10 6.71
CA ALA A 163 5.31 -2.54 5.79
C ALA A 163 3.97 -3.29 5.86
N GLU A 164 2.90 -2.51 5.93
CA GLU A 164 1.53 -2.99 5.92
C GLU A 164 0.74 -2.21 4.87
N VAL A 165 -0.02 -2.95 4.07
CA VAL A 165 -0.98 -2.39 3.13
C VAL A 165 -2.40 -2.69 3.62
N GLN A 166 -3.21 -1.65 3.77
CA GLN A 166 -4.63 -1.76 4.04
C GLN A 166 -5.44 -1.41 2.79
N THR A 167 -6.43 -2.24 2.46
CA THR A 167 -7.31 -2.03 1.30
C THR A 167 -8.73 -1.84 1.78
N TYR A 168 -9.37 -0.75 1.38
CA TYR A 168 -10.78 -0.44 1.64
C TYR A 168 -11.53 -0.52 0.33
N MET A 169 -12.38 -1.55 0.18
CA MET A 169 -13.16 -1.81 -1.03
C MET A 169 -14.61 -2.10 -0.66
N SER A 170 -15.48 -2.26 -1.66
CA SER A 170 -16.90 -2.64 -1.50
C SER A 170 -17.10 -3.90 -0.65
N MET A 171 -16.17 -4.85 -0.73
CA MET A 171 -16.16 -6.10 0.05
C MET A 171 -15.67 -5.96 1.50
N GLY A 172 -15.22 -4.78 1.91
CA GLY A 172 -14.70 -4.49 3.25
C GLY A 172 -13.23 -4.10 3.27
N ALA A 173 -12.67 -4.07 4.48
CA ALA A 173 -11.27 -3.76 4.73
C ALA A 173 -10.44 -5.04 4.87
N LYS A 174 -9.24 -5.07 4.25
CA LYS A 174 -8.26 -6.16 4.41
C LYS A 174 -6.87 -5.59 4.67
N ARG A 175 -6.04 -6.33 5.41
CA ARG A 175 -4.64 -6.00 5.73
C ARG A 175 -3.70 -7.03 5.13
N TYR A 176 -2.58 -6.55 4.61
CA TYR A 176 -1.51 -7.34 4.04
C TYR A 176 -0.20 -6.90 4.70
N HIS A 177 0.64 -7.85 5.04
CA HIS A 177 1.90 -7.64 5.74
C HIS A 177 3.04 -8.19 4.91
N ILE A 178 4.12 -7.42 4.81
CA ILE A 178 5.33 -7.87 4.15
C ILE A 178 5.87 -9.16 4.78
N GLY A 179 6.43 -10.05 3.96
CA GLY A 179 6.91 -11.37 4.39
C GLY A 179 5.83 -12.42 4.67
N SER A 180 4.56 -12.02 4.81
CA SER A 180 3.43 -12.94 5.00
C SER A 180 2.49 -13.00 3.80
N HIS A 181 2.34 -11.89 3.09
CA HIS A 181 1.40 -11.74 1.98
C HIS A 181 2.11 -11.29 0.72
N GLY A 182 1.79 -11.90 -0.42
CA GLY A 182 2.47 -11.62 -1.68
C GLY A 182 3.92 -12.10 -1.66
N TYR A 183 4.81 -11.42 -2.40
CA TYR A 183 6.23 -11.78 -2.44
C TYR A 183 7.14 -10.58 -2.74
N THR A 184 8.42 -10.67 -2.37
CA THR A 184 9.43 -9.64 -2.66
C THR A 184 10.31 -10.06 -3.84
N ALA A 185 10.63 -9.11 -4.72
CA ALA A 185 11.62 -9.28 -5.79
C ALA A 185 12.41 -7.98 -5.98
N GLY A 186 13.73 -8.02 -5.75
CA GLY A 186 14.54 -6.82 -5.76
C GLY A 186 14.05 -5.81 -4.71
N VAL A 187 13.73 -4.60 -5.16
CA VAL A 187 13.22 -3.49 -4.33
C VAL A 187 11.70 -3.44 -4.27
N ASP A 188 11.01 -4.44 -4.82
CA ASP A 188 9.55 -4.45 -4.91
C ASP A 188 8.94 -5.54 -4.02
N TRP A 189 7.89 -5.18 -3.29
CA TRP A 189 6.95 -6.09 -2.67
C TRP A 189 5.66 -6.10 -3.50
N MET A 190 5.43 -7.21 -4.20
CA MET A 190 4.22 -7.45 -4.99
C MET A 190 3.13 -7.95 -4.06
N VAL A 191 2.07 -7.18 -3.85
CA VAL A 191 1.09 -7.43 -2.78
C VAL A 191 -0.09 -8.25 -3.30
N ILE A 192 -0.90 -7.64 -4.17
CA ILE A 192 -2.15 -8.22 -4.68
C ILE A 192 -2.41 -7.85 -6.14
N ARG A 193 -3.15 -8.73 -6.82
CA ARG A 193 -3.85 -8.45 -8.06
C ARG A 193 -5.33 -8.23 -7.78
N ILE A 194 -5.92 -7.27 -8.47
CA ILE A 194 -7.37 -7.02 -8.42
C ILE A 194 -7.94 -7.08 -9.85
N ASP A 195 -8.99 -7.88 -10.05
CA ASP A 195 -9.76 -7.87 -11.29
C ASP A 195 -10.69 -6.66 -11.34
N GLY A 196 -10.54 -5.81 -12.34
CA GLY A 196 -11.32 -4.57 -12.45
C GLY A 196 -12.79 -4.77 -12.87
N THR A 197 -13.19 -5.99 -13.25
CA THR A 197 -14.60 -6.34 -13.53
C THR A 197 -15.27 -6.90 -12.30
N THR A 198 -14.66 -7.90 -11.66
CA THR A 198 -15.26 -8.64 -10.53
C THR A 198 -14.90 -8.05 -9.17
N GLN A 199 -13.86 -7.21 -9.12
CA GLN A 199 -13.22 -6.73 -7.89
C GLN A 199 -12.64 -7.86 -7.03
N GLU A 200 -12.49 -9.06 -7.57
CA GLU A 200 -11.83 -10.17 -6.87
C GLU A 200 -10.36 -9.85 -6.63
N VAL A 201 -9.91 -10.19 -5.42
CA VAL A 201 -8.55 -9.92 -4.95
C VAL A 201 -7.83 -11.24 -4.73
N GLU A 202 -6.62 -11.35 -5.25
CA GLU A 202 -5.73 -12.47 -5.01
C GLU A 202 -4.32 -11.99 -4.66
N LEU A 203 -3.59 -12.78 -3.87
CA LEU A 203 -2.20 -12.48 -3.53
C LEU A 203 -1.33 -12.63 -4.77
N CYS A 204 -0.39 -11.71 -4.95
CA CYS A 204 0.60 -11.82 -6.02
C CYS A 204 1.53 -13.01 -5.77
N THR A 205 1.77 -13.79 -6.81
CA THR A 205 2.90 -14.73 -6.95
C THR A 205 3.72 -14.32 -8.17
N PRO A 206 4.94 -14.86 -8.39
CA PRO A 206 5.72 -14.58 -9.59
C PRO A 206 4.99 -14.88 -10.91
N GLU A 207 4.07 -15.85 -10.91
CA GLU A 207 3.26 -16.22 -12.07
C GLU A 207 2.10 -15.24 -12.28
N ILE A 208 1.45 -14.85 -11.19
CA ILE A 208 0.29 -13.97 -11.20
C ILE A 208 0.69 -12.51 -11.47
N CYS A 209 1.73 -12.03 -10.80
CA CYS A 209 2.25 -10.67 -10.87
C CYS A 209 3.76 -10.75 -11.14
N PRO A 210 4.21 -10.98 -12.38
CA PRO A 210 5.65 -11.03 -12.67
C PRO A 210 6.35 -9.74 -12.20
N PRO A 211 7.59 -9.83 -11.71
CA PRO A 211 8.31 -8.65 -11.25
C PRO A 211 8.50 -7.66 -12.41
N PRO A 212 8.50 -6.34 -12.15
CA PRO A 212 8.73 -5.34 -13.18
C PRO A 212 10.06 -5.57 -13.90
N GLY A 213 10.12 -5.19 -15.18
CA GLY A 213 11.38 -5.25 -15.93
C GLY A 213 12.42 -4.30 -15.32
N LYS A 214 13.70 -4.49 -15.63
CA LYS A 214 14.82 -3.65 -15.13
C LYS A 214 14.70 -2.14 -15.42
N TRP A 215 13.65 -1.68 -16.12
CA TRP A 215 13.48 -0.33 -16.63
C TRP A 215 12.14 0.34 -16.22
N ASP A 216 11.40 -0.21 -15.25
CA ASP A 216 10.08 0.29 -14.79
C ASP A 216 10.08 1.10 -13.46
#